data_AF-A0A7V3PRF6-F1
#
_entry.id   AF-A0A7V3PRF6-F1
#
_cell.length_a   1.000
_cell.length_b   1.000
_cell.length_c   1.000
_cell.angle_alpha   90.00
_cell.angle_beta   90.00
_cell.angle_gamma   90.00
#
_symmetry.space_group_name_H-M   'P 1'
#
loop_
_entity.id
_entity.type
_entity.pdbx_description
1 polymer ?
#
loop_
_entity_poly.entity_id
_entity_poly.type
_entity_poly.pdbx_seq_one_letter_code
_entity_poly.pdbx_strand_id
1 'polypeptide(L)'
;MFPVCMALDVCGYESSRWWDLDHMDYYRAAACRKPGLLLNYFRIGQNLDTREGGEKFFRYATAYGLFPSIGRFTDEAYEKFGDLQHLYVPIVKQLFRAGWEPMTWAEADDAAVRVQRFGTGLPMYFTLLNPEPTPRAATLSIDTRRLGINRPLRAVEMVSSSSLPITKTGGRLSTQVALGPDDVAVVVLLPADGVGGWYRERAAESLQGAAYVYAQTPPTVAAAELGKRLRNVGRGMTAAEVAKAVGQIKDAVARLVREASTLPDDLKRVSYLRELAAAERWLNESLLADAGGQVGWAASLVAPVDGEVRLVPAAFSGGGRVRFTRLRAWPGRLVEPPPGDGSLGLGAGGRCRCPTERVVTAVAEVEFTDAAGAKITLSRRAHAFFTPVCELVLQAEPEPKAVLVRLRNADRQPRVFSLALQAPPGVLVEPASARVRLADGATEELAAKVAFGAGLPSGSYPLSVTVRTDRGATVECREVVLLHI
;
A
#
# COMPACT_ATOMS: atom_id res chain seq x y z
N MET A 1 10.59 -30.67 9.10
CA MET A 1 11.44 -30.23 7.97
C MET A 1 12.37 -29.12 8.47
N PHE A 2 13.45 -29.50 9.18
CA PHE A 2 14.43 -28.62 9.83
C PHE A 2 15.70 -29.49 9.88
N PRO A 3 16.62 -29.41 8.89
CA PRO A 3 17.63 -28.35 8.87
C PRO A 3 18.12 -27.91 7.47
N VAL A 4 17.50 -28.36 6.37
CA VAL A 4 18.06 -28.17 5.01
C VAL A 4 18.23 -26.68 4.66
N CYS A 5 17.32 -25.82 5.10
CA CYS A 5 17.39 -24.37 4.86
C CYS A 5 18.70 -23.74 5.37
N MET A 6 19.25 -24.25 6.48
CA MET A 6 20.50 -23.72 7.05
C MET A 6 21.73 -24.05 6.18
N ALA A 7 21.68 -25.16 5.43
CA ALA A 7 22.75 -25.61 4.55
C ALA A 7 22.70 -25.02 3.13
N LEU A 8 21.60 -24.38 2.74
CA LEU A 8 21.44 -23.80 1.41
C LEU A 8 21.93 -22.35 1.35
N ASP A 9 22.47 -21.93 0.20
CA ASP A 9 22.74 -20.52 -0.10
C ASP A 9 21.46 -19.75 -0.46
N VAL A 10 20.46 -20.47 -0.97
CA VAL A 10 19.15 -19.93 -1.36
C VAL A 10 18.05 -20.84 -0.80
N CYS A 11 17.14 -20.28 0.01
CA CYS A 11 16.08 -21.04 0.66
C CYS A 11 14.79 -21.06 -0.19
N GLY A 12 14.49 -22.21 -0.83
CA GLY A 12 13.21 -22.41 -1.51
C GLY A 12 12.16 -23.06 -0.60
N TYR A 13 10.95 -22.51 -0.57
CA TYR A 13 9.82 -23.04 0.20
C TYR A 13 8.72 -23.52 -0.75
N GLU A 14 8.76 -24.81 -1.09
CA GLU A 14 7.78 -25.43 -1.99
C GLU A 14 6.40 -25.54 -1.33
N SER A 15 5.36 -25.17 -2.09
CA SER A 15 3.98 -25.16 -1.61
C SER A 15 3.81 -24.40 -0.30
N SER A 16 4.53 -23.26 -0.18
CA SER A 16 4.58 -22.47 1.04
C SER A 16 3.18 -22.08 1.54
N ARG A 17 3.02 -22.04 2.87
CA ARG A 17 1.79 -21.55 3.53
C ARG A 17 1.88 -20.05 3.77
N TRP A 18 2.01 -19.29 2.68
CA TRP A 18 2.32 -17.87 2.74
C TRP A 18 1.25 -16.99 3.41
N TRP A 19 0.01 -17.47 3.56
CA TRP A 19 -1.06 -16.78 4.27
C TRP A 19 -1.01 -16.98 5.79
N ASP A 20 -0.17 -17.90 6.28
CA ASP A 20 0.01 -18.18 7.69
C ASP A 20 1.26 -17.44 8.19
N LEU A 21 1.05 -16.47 9.07
CA LEU A 21 2.12 -15.59 9.56
C LEU A 21 3.17 -16.33 10.39
N ASP A 22 2.80 -17.39 11.10
CA ASP A 22 3.77 -18.16 11.89
C ASP A 22 4.71 -18.93 10.96
N HIS A 23 4.19 -19.44 9.84
CA HIS A 23 5.00 -20.04 8.80
C HIS A 23 5.91 -19.01 8.11
N MET A 24 5.41 -17.80 7.85
CA MET A 24 6.21 -16.74 7.25
C MET A 24 7.32 -16.24 8.18
N ASP A 25 7.03 -16.07 9.47
CA ASP A 25 8.01 -15.75 10.51
C ASP A 25 9.07 -16.87 10.58
N TYR A 26 8.65 -18.13 10.55
CA TYR A 26 9.55 -19.28 10.47
C TYR A 26 10.45 -19.25 9.22
N TYR A 27 9.87 -19.09 8.03
CA TYR A 27 10.64 -19.04 6.77
C TYR A 27 11.67 -17.91 6.82
N ARG A 28 11.27 -16.73 7.27
CA ARG A 28 12.17 -15.59 7.35
C ARG A 28 13.30 -15.82 8.34
N ALA A 29 13.00 -16.33 9.54
CA ALA A 29 13.99 -16.65 10.56
C ALA A 29 14.97 -17.73 10.08
N ALA A 30 14.47 -18.79 9.43
CA ALA A 30 15.27 -19.88 8.90
C ALA A 30 16.23 -19.42 7.78
N ALA A 31 15.80 -18.50 6.93
CA ALA A 31 16.65 -17.91 5.90
C ALA A 31 17.59 -16.83 6.47
N CYS A 32 17.24 -16.17 7.57
CA CYS A 32 17.96 -15.01 8.12
C CYS A 32 18.26 -13.99 6.99
N ARG A 33 19.53 -13.60 6.78
CA ARG A 33 19.96 -12.71 5.68
C ARG A 33 20.06 -13.39 4.31
N LYS A 34 19.89 -14.71 4.21
CA LYS A 34 19.98 -15.43 2.94
C LYS A 34 18.77 -15.13 2.04
N PRO A 35 18.93 -15.20 0.71
CA PRO A 35 17.81 -15.08 -0.19
C PRO A 35 16.85 -16.25 0.02
N GLY A 36 15.55 -15.94 0.01
CA GLY A 36 14.50 -16.94 0.11
C GLY A 36 13.43 -16.69 -0.94
N LEU A 37 12.79 -17.75 -1.42
CA LEU A 37 11.73 -17.69 -2.40
C LEU A 37 10.59 -18.64 -2.02
N LEU A 38 9.37 -18.14 -2.21
CA LEU A 38 8.14 -18.91 -2.07
C LEU A 38 7.88 -19.58 -3.41
N LEU A 39 7.90 -20.92 -3.45
CA LEU A 39 7.74 -21.72 -4.66
C LEU A 39 6.30 -22.27 -4.71
N ASN A 40 5.38 -21.44 -5.20
CA ASN A 40 3.96 -21.77 -5.26
C ASN A 40 3.50 -21.90 -6.72
N TYR A 41 2.56 -22.80 -6.98
CA TYR A 41 2.11 -23.08 -8.36
C TYR A 41 0.88 -22.25 -8.72
N PHE A 42 0.88 -21.72 -9.94
CA PHE A 42 -0.30 -21.10 -10.53
C PHE A 42 -1.43 -22.14 -10.71
N ARG A 43 -2.65 -21.81 -10.28
CA ARG A 43 -3.86 -22.66 -10.33
C ARG A 43 -3.88 -23.93 -9.45
N ILE A 44 -2.93 -24.10 -8.53
CA ILE A 44 -2.96 -25.22 -7.58
C ILE A 44 -3.20 -24.70 -6.16
N GLY A 45 -4.48 -24.59 -5.80
CA GLY A 45 -4.93 -24.09 -4.52
C GLY A 45 -4.53 -22.63 -4.27
N GLN A 46 -4.82 -22.14 -3.05
CA GLN A 46 -4.32 -20.85 -2.53
C GLN A 46 -4.75 -19.59 -3.32
N ASN A 47 -5.69 -19.70 -4.26
CA ASN A 47 -6.30 -18.60 -5.04
C ASN A 47 -5.29 -17.75 -5.85
N LEU A 48 -4.11 -18.28 -6.19
CA LEU A 48 -3.08 -17.57 -6.98
C LEU A 48 -3.48 -17.36 -8.44
N ASP A 49 -4.54 -18.02 -8.89
CA ASP A 49 -5.20 -17.81 -10.17
C ASP A 49 -6.22 -16.66 -10.12
N THR A 50 -6.45 -16.01 -8.98
CA THR A 50 -7.33 -14.85 -8.83
C THR A 50 -6.52 -13.56 -8.68
N ARG A 51 -7.10 -12.40 -9.06
CA ARG A 51 -6.39 -11.12 -8.90
C ARG A 51 -6.04 -10.85 -7.44
N GLU A 52 -7.01 -11.11 -6.58
CA GLU A 52 -6.90 -10.87 -5.14
C GLU A 52 -5.84 -11.76 -4.48
N GLY A 53 -5.86 -13.07 -4.74
CA GLY A 53 -4.88 -13.99 -4.18
C GLY A 53 -3.46 -13.71 -4.67
N GLY A 54 -3.30 -13.34 -5.95
CA GLY A 54 -2.02 -12.87 -6.48
C GLY A 54 -1.52 -11.60 -5.76
N GLU A 55 -2.35 -10.57 -5.63
CA GLU A 55 -1.98 -9.36 -4.88
C GLU A 55 -1.55 -9.67 -3.44
N LYS A 56 -2.36 -10.46 -2.73
CA LYS A 56 -2.06 -10.86 -1.36
C LYS A 56 -0.71 -11.60 -1.27
N PHE A 57 -0.45 -12.53 -2.20
CA PHE A 57 0.80 -13.27 -2.27
C PHE A 57 2.02 -12.34 -2.46
N PHE A 58 1.96 -11.41 -3.41
CA PHE A 58 3.04 -10.45 -3.64
C PHE A 58 3.28 -9.54 -2.43
N ARG A 59 2.21 -9.09 -1.77
CA ARG A 59 2.29 -8.22 -0.58
C ARG A 59 2.94 -8.95 0.60
N TYR A 60 2.50 -10.17 0.90
CA TYR A 60 3.06 -10.99 1.97
C TYR A 60 4.51 -11.38 1.68
N ALA A 61 4.83 -11.80 0.46
CA ALA A 61 6.20 -12.08 0.06
C ALA A 61 7.10 -10.84 0.26
N THR A 62 6.61 -9.65 -0.11
CA THR A 62 7.32 -8.38 0.08
C THR A 62 7.52 -8.03 1.54
N ALA A 63 6.50 -8.20 2.38
CA ALA A 63 6.58 -7.93 3.82
C ALA A 63 7.73 -8.69 4.49
N TYR A 64 8.01 -9.90 4.00
CA TYR A 64 9.07 -10.76 4.51
C TYR A 64 10.35 -10.75 3.67
N GLY A 65 10.43 -9.93 2.61
CA GLY A 65 11.60 -9.90 1.73
C GLY A 65 11.91 -11.27 1.11
N LEU A 66 10.87 -12.03 0.76
CA LEU A 66 10.94 -13.31 0.07
C LEU A 66 10.47 -13.13 -1.37
N PHE A 67 11.10 -13.81 -2.32
CA PHE A 67 10.70 -13.70 -3.73
C PHE A 67 9.37 -14.43 -3.97
N PRO A 68 8.35 -13.76 -4.55
CA PRO A 68 7.10 -14.38 -4.93
C PRO A 68 7.29 -15.15 -6.24
N SER A 69 7.66 -16.43 -6.17
CA SER A 69 7.78 -17.27 -7.35
C SER A 69 6.46 -17.97 -7.65
N ILE A 70 5.97 -17.76 -8.86
CA ILE A 70 4.80 -18.47 -9.40
C ILE A 70 5.32 -19.46 -10.44
N GLY A 71 5.24 -20.75 -10.11
CA GLY A 71 5.61 -21.83 -11.02
C GLY A 71 4.48 -22.21 -11.97
N ARG A 72 4.85 -22.66 -13.18
CA ARG A 72 3.96 -23.06 -14.30
C ARG A 72 3.14 -21.89 -14.87
N PHE A 73 2.71 -22.01 -16.13
CA PHE A 73 1.88 -21.02 -16.83
C PHE A 73 2.42 -19.58 -16.68
N THR A 74 3.76 -19.42 -16.82
CA THR A 74 4.45 -18.16 -16.51
C THR A 74 3.95 -17.00 -17.38
N ASP A 75 3.59 -17.27 -18.63
CA ASP A 75 3.06 -16.25 -19.55
C ASP A 75 1.69 -15.76 -19.09
N GLU A 76 0.77 -16.68 -18.76
CA GLU A 76 -0.55 -16.35 -18.23
C GLU A 76 -0.47 -15.64 -16.87
N ALA A 77 0.40 -16.12 -15.98
CA ALA A 77 0.65 -15.48 -14.70
C ALA A 77 1.20 -14.05 -14.91
N TYR A 78 2.07 -13.86 -15.90
CA TYR A 78 2.64 -12.55 -16.23
C TYR A 78 1.62 -11.61 -16.89
N GLU A 79 0.72 -12.11 -17.74
CA GLU A 79 -0.42 -11.34 -18.26
C GLU A 79 -1.26 -10.77 -17.11
N LYS A 80 -1.50 -11.59 -16.09
CA LYS A 80 -2.36 -11.24 -14.96
C LYS A 80 -1.69 -10.39 -13.87
N PHE A 81 -0.40 -10.62 -13.63
CA PHE A 81 0.34 -10.08 -12.48
C PHE A 81 1.64 -9.40 -12.83
N GLY A 82 1.96 -9.22 -14.10
CA GLY A 82 3.22 -8.57 -14.48
C GLY A 82 3.33 -7.15 -13.92
N ASP A 83 2.21 -6.45 -13.72
CA ASP A 83 2.21 -5.15 -13.03
C ASP A 83 2.67 -5.27 -11.56
N LEU A 84 2.26 -6.33 -10.85
CA LEU A 84 2.71 -6.63 -9.49
C LEU A 84 4.18 -7.07 -9.49
N GLN A 85 4.59 -7.86 -10.47
CA GLN A 85 5.98 -8.30 -10.61
C GLN A 85 6.93 -7.11 -10.78
N HIS A 86 6.59 -6.18 -11.67
CA HIS A 86 7.34 -4.95 -11.91
C HIS A 86 7.32 -3.97 -10.73
N LEU A 87 6.29 -4.04 -9.87
CA LEU A 87 6.21 -3.24 -8.66
C LEU A 87 7.04 -3.84 -7.50
N TYR A 88 6.77 -5.10 -7.16
CA TYR A 88 7.25 -5.71 -5.91
C TYR A 88 8.60 -6.42 -6.05
N VAL A 89 8.92 -7.05 -7.19
CA VAL A 89 10.21 -7.76 -7.33
C VAL A 89 11.42 -6.82 -7.18
N PRO A 90 11.43 -5.61 -7.78
CA PRO A 90 12.51 -4.66 -7.53
C PRO A 90 12.60 -4.23 -6.06
N ILE A 91 11.49 -4.16 -5.33
CA ILE A 91 11.48 -3.86 -3.89
C ILE A 91 12.10 -5.02 -3.11
N VAL A 92 11.65 -6.25 -3.35
CA VAL A 92 12.19 -7.45 -2.69
C VAL A 92 13.69 -7.62 -2.94
N LYS A 93 14.17 -7.33 -4.16
CA LYS A 93 15.62 -7.32 -4.46
C LYS A 93 16.40 -6.36 -3.54
N GLN A 94 15.83 -5.18 -3.25
CA GLN A 94 16.46 -4.20 -2.36
C GLN A 94 16.44 -4.66 -0.90
N LEU A 95 15.31 -5.16 -0.42
CA LEU A 95 15.19 -5.74 0.93
C LEU A 95 16.19 -6.89 1.13
N PHE A 96 16.29 -7.76 0.12
CA PHE A 96 17.21 -8.87 0.13
C PHE A 96 18.68 -8.42 0.23
N ARG A 97 19.11 -7.48 -0.61
CA ARG A 97 20.49 -6.95 -0.58
C ARG A 97 20.82 -6.23 0.72
N ALA A 98 19.83 -5.56 1.32
CA ALA A 98 20.00 -4.93 2.62
C ALA A 98 20.18 -5.97 3.74
N GLY A 99 19.55 -7.14 3.60
CA GLY A 99 19.65 -8.27 4.53
C GLY A 99 18.71 -8.10 5.72
N TRP A 100 17.90 -9.12 5.99
CA TRP A 100 16.94 -9.11 7.10
C TRP A 100 17.63 -9.13 8.47
N GLU A 101 16.99 -8.50 9.45
CA GLU A 101 17.50 -8.35 10.81
C GLU A 101 16.46 -8.75 11.86
N PRO A 102 16.81 -9.63 12.82
CA PRO A 102 15.85 -10.09 13.84
C PRO A 102 15.44 -9.00 14.82
N MET A 103 16.39 -8.14 15.19
CA MET A 103 16.10 -6.98 16.03
C MET A 103 15.68 -5.81 15.15
N THR A 104 14.40 -5.47 15.16
CA THR A 104 13.85 -4.41 14.30
C THR A 104 14.32 -3.02 14.73
N TRP A 105 14.44 -2.77 16.05
CA TRP A 105 14.58 -1.42 16.61
C TRP A 105 13.53 -0.42 16.09
N ALA A 106 12.38 -0.96 15.70
CA ALA A 106 11.22 -0.22 15.27
C ALA A 106 9.95 -0.98 15.67
N GLU A 107 8.88 -0.24 15.92
CA GLU A 107 7.57 -0.77 16.30
C GLU A 107 6.47 0.05 15.62
N ALA A 108 5.32 -0.58 15.41
CA ALA A 108 4.08 0.13 15.13
C ALA A 108 3.33 0.36 16.45
N ASP A 109 2.59 1.45 16.55
CA ASP A 109 1.66 1.71 17.66
C ASP A 109 0.44 0.77 17.66
N ASP A 110 0.13 0.17 16.51
CA ASP A 110 -0.87 -0.88 16.36
C ASP A 110 -0.21 -2.27 16.37
N ALA A 111 -0.50 -3.06 17.41
CA ALA A 111 0.07 -4.40 17.60
C ALA A 111 -0.32 -5.42 16.51
N ALA A 112 -1.37 -5.16 15.73
CA ALA A 112 -1.73 -6.02 14.60
C ALA A 112 -0.79 -5.81 13.39
N VAL A 113 -0.11 -4.67 13.30
CA VAL A 113 0.80 -4.36 12.19
C VAL A 113 2.15 -5.01 12.43
N ARG A 114 2.53 -5.94 11.55
CA ARG A 114 3.81 -6.64 11.61
C ARG A 114 4.90 -5.77 11.00
N VAL A 115 5.99 -5.55 11.75
CA VAL A 115 7.14 -4.76 11.31
C VAL A 115 8.38 -5.65 11.15
N GLN A 116 9.07 -5.56 10.01
CA GLN A 116 10.37 -6.20 9.79
C GLN A 116 11.42 -5.15 9.43
N ARG A 117 12.71 -5.41 9.73
CA ARG A 117 13.84 -4.54 9.34
C ARG A 117 14.77 -5.25 8.37
N PHE A 118 15.27 -4.50 7.40
CA PHE A 118 16.34 -4.93 6.49
C PHE A 118 17.43 -3.84 6.40
N GLY A 119 18.69 -4.24 6.48
CA GLY A 119 19.84 -3.33 6.46
C GLY A 119 20.43 -3.05 7.84
N THR A 120 21.76 -3.02 7.92
CA THR A 120 22.53 -2.59 9.10
C THR A 120 22.99 -1.13 9.03
N GLY A 121 22.74 -0.47 7.90
CA GLY A 121 23.08 0.94 7.64
C GLY A 121 22.08 1.57 6.69
N LEU A 122 22.36 2.80 6.24
CA LEU A 122 21.53 3.49 5.25
C LEU A 122 21.96 3.11 3.82
N PRO A 123 21.03 2.90 2.87
CA PRO A 123 19.57 2.87 3.06
C PRO A 123 19.12 1.71 3.96
N MET A 124 18.16 1.99 4.83
CA MET A 124 17.57 1.01 5.74
C MET A 124 16.08 0.88 5.43
N TYR A 125 15.55 -0.34 5.48
CA TYR A 125 14.20 -0.62 5.03
C TYR A 125 13.38 -1.23 6.16
N PHE A 126 12.12 -0.83 6.23
CA PHE A 126 11.12 -1.37 7.13
C PHE A 126 9.91 -1.77 6.32
N THR A 127 9.45 -3.00 6.49
CA THR A 127 8.16 -3.42 5.94
C THR A 127 7.11 -3.35 7.04
N LEU A 128 5.90 -2.95 6.67
CA LEU A 128 4.74 -2.93 7.56
C LEU A 128 3.63 -3.71 6.86
N LEU A 129 3.17 -4.80 7.47
CA LEU A 129 2.08 -5.61 6.97
C LEU A 129 0.88 -5.49 7.89
N ASN A 130 -0.28 -5.16 7.31
CA ASN A 130 -1.56 -5.29 7.99
C ASN A 130 -2.23 -6.62 7.56
N PRO A 131 -2.18 -7.68 8.38
CA PRO A 131 -2.83 -8.96 8.04
C PRO A 131 -4.33 -8.96 8.31
N GLU A 132 -4.87 -7.88 8.90
CA GLU A 132 -6.25 -7.81 9.33
C GLU A 132 -7.18 -7.48 8.15
N PRO A 133 -8.45 -7.89 8.21
CA PRO A 133 -9.41 -7.62 7.14
C PRO A 133 -9.90 -6.16 7.11
N THR A 134 -9.45 -5.33 8.04
CA THR A 134 -9.83 -3.93 8.17
C THR A 134 -8.63 -3.00 7.92
N PRO A 135 -8.82 -1.86 7.24
CA PRO A 135 -7.77 -0.85 7.11
C PRO A 135 -7.24 -0.36 8.47
N ARG A 136 -5.95 -0.02 8.53
CA ARG A 136 -5.28 0.50 9.72
C ARG A 136 -4.42 1.71 9.38
N ALA A 137 -4.41 2.69 10.28
CA ALA A 137 -3.43 3.77 10.28
C ALA A 137 -2.47 3.49 11.43
N ALA A 138 -1.18 3.34 11.13
CA ALA A 138 -0.16 3.01 12.11
C ALA A 138 0.98 4.02 12.07
N THR A 139 1.48 4.36 13.25
CA THR A 139 2.70 5.14 13.45
C THR A 139 3.87 4.20 13.60
N LEU A 140 4.76 4.18 12.60
CA LEU A 140 6.06 3.52 12.69
C LEU A 140 6.98 4.39 13.54
N SER A 141 7.48 3.85 14.65
CA SER A 141 8.48 4.47 15.52
C SER A 141 9.80 3.72 15.44
N ILE A 142 10.90 4.42 15.19
CA ILE A 142 12.23 3.87 14.92
C ILE A 142 13.24 4.45 15.90
N ASP A 143 13.95 3.60 16.64
CA ASP A 143 15.00 4.01 17.58
C ASP A 143 16.32 4.31 16.84
N THR A 144 16.46 5.56 16.41
CA THR A 144 17.65 6.01 15.67
C THR A 144 18.93 5.98 16.50
N ARG A 145 18.84 6.00 17.85
CA ARG A 145 20.01 5.90 18.72
C ARG A 145 20.55 4.48 18.73
N ARG A 146 19.69 3.48 18.92
CA ARG A 146 20.10 2.06 18.89
C ARG A 146 20.61 1.64 17.51
N LEU A 147 20.11 2.27 16.45
CA LEU A 147 20.58 2.07 15.09
C LEU A 147 21.86 2.86 14.75
N GLY A 148 22.38 3.68 15.67
CA GLY A 148 23.59 4.49 15.44
C GLY A 148 23.43 5.59 14.40
N ILE A 149 22.20 6.04 14.12
CA ILE A 149 21.91 7.02 13.07
C ILE A 149 21.88 8.43 13.65
N ASN A 150 22.93 9.20 13.38
CA ASN A 150 23.15 10.55 13.91
C ASN A 150 23.10 11.66 12.85
N ARG A 151 22.43 11.43 11.72
CA ARG A 151 22.34 12.38 10.61
C ARG A 151 20.90 12.73 10.20
N PRO A 152 20.68 13.79 9.41
CA PRO A 152 19.37 14.09 8.84
C PRO A 152 18.88 12.99 7.90
N LEU A 153 17.61 12.63 8.02
CA LEU A 153 16.99 11.55 7.28
C LEU A 153 15.81 12.01 6.42
N ARG A 154 15.42 11.13 5.50
CA ARG A 154 14.17 11.15 4.76
C ARG A 154 13.56 9.76 4.81
N ALA A 155 12.24 9.71 4.86
CA ALA A 155 11.47 8.48 4.74
C ALA A 155 10.70 8.49 3.41
N VAL A 156 10.75 7.40 2.67
CA VAL A 156 9.99 7.20 1.43
C VAL A 156 9.24 5.89 1.51
N GLU A 157 7.95 5.89 1.19
CA GLU A 157 7.16 4.67 1.00
C GLU A 157 7.34 4.20 -0.46
N MET A 158 7.92 3.01 -0.65
CA MET A 158 8.43 2.56 -1.96
C MET A 158 7.34 2.09 -2.93
N VAL A 159 6.18 1.62 -2.44
CA VAL A 159 5.10 1.11 -3.29
C VAL A 159 4.43 2.27 -4.04
N SER A 160 4.17 3.36 -3.34
CA SER A 160 3.56 4.60 -3.86
C SER A 160 4.61 5.63 -4.34
N SER A 161 5.88 5.47 -3.94
CA SER A 161 6.95 6.48 -4.04
C SER A 161 6.60 7.80 -3.37
N SER A 162 5.91 7.73 -2.23
CA SER A 162 5.50 8.92 -1.50
C SER A 162 6.55 9.29 -0.45
N SER A 163 6.89 10.57 -0.38
CA SER A 163 7.66 11.10 0.74
C SER A 163 6.80 11.06 1.99
N LEU A 164 7.33 10.49 3.07
CA LEU A 164 6.65 10.42 4.35
C LEU A 164 7.17 11.51 5.31
N PRO A 165 6.28 12.30 5.93
CA PRO A 165 6.67 13.22 6.99
C PRO A 165 7.28 12.45 8.17
N ILE A 166 8.43 12.92 8.64
CA ILE A 166 9.11 12.34 9.80
C ILE A 166 9.12 13.34 10.97
N THR A 167 8.80 12.87 12.17
CA THR A 167 8.99 13.63 13.40
C THR A 167 10.12 13.00 14.20
N LYS A 168 11.02 13.80 14.77
CA LYS A 168 12.13 13.30 15.59
C LYS A 168 12.02 13.83 17.02
N THR A 169 11.87 12.92 17.99
CA THR A 169 11.76 13.25 19.41
C THR A 169 12.59 12.27 20.22
N GLY A 170 13.50 12.77 21.07
CA GLY A 170 14.21 11.94 22.04
C GLY A 170 15.04 10.78 21.46
N GLY A 171 15.52 10.90 20.21
CA GLY A 171 16.25 9.83 19.52
C GLY A 171 15.38 8.78 18.83
N ARG A 172 14.06 8.98 18.82
CA ARG A 172 13.12 8.22 18.00
C ARG A 172 12.71 9.05 16.79
N LEU A 173 12.55 8.39 15.65
CA LEU A 173 11.93 8.92 14.45
C LEU A 173 10.56 8.26 14.32
N SER A 174 9.51 9.04 14.07
CA SER A 174 8.17 8.52 13.79
C SER A 174 7.65 8.98 12.43
N THR A 175 6.88 8.10 11.78
CA THR A 175 6.15 8.40 10.55
C THR A 175 4.84 7.62 10.53
N GLN A 176 3.78 8.20 9.95
CA GLN A 176 2.51 7.52 9.77
C GLN A 176 2.43 6.81 8.42
N VAL A 177 1.78 5.65 8.44
CA VAL A 177 1.52 4.81 7.27
C VAL A 177 0.08 4.33 7.36
N ALA A 178 -0.64 4.35 6.24
CA ALA A 178 -1.95 3.71 6.14
C ALA A 178 -1.85 2.45 5.31
N LEU A 179 -2.52 1.41 5.81
CA LEU A 179 -2.49 0.08 5.26
C LEU A 179 -3.93 -0.37 5.06
N GLY A 180 -4.26 -0.82 3.85
CA GLY A 180 -5.49 -1.55 3.61
C GLY A 180 -5.50 -2.93 4.27
N PRO A 181 -6.59 -3.68 4.12
CA PRO A 181 -6.63 -5.09 4.47
C PRO A 181 -5.59 -5.88 3.67
N ASP A 182 -4.86 -6.78 4.34
CA ASP A 182 -3.79 -7.58 3.74
C ASP A 182 -2.69 -6.75 3.03
N ASP A 183 -2.57 -5.47 3.38
CA ASP A 183 -1.73 -4.52 2.65
C ASP A 183 -0.32 -4.40 3.23
N VAL A 184 0.63 -4.01 2.39
CA VAL A 184 2.03 -3.80 2.77
C VAL A 184 2.51 -2.42 2.38
N ALA A 185 3.24 -1.78 3.28
CA ALA A 185 4.07 -0.62 2.98
C ALA A 185 5.54 -0.98 3.15
N VAL A 186 6.39 -0.37 2.32
CA VAL A 186 7.84 -0.49 2.47
C VAL A 186 8.44 0.89 2.64
N VAL A 187 8.82 1.20 3.88
CA VAL A 187 9.44 2.47 4.25
C VAL A 187 10.95 2.34 4.14
N VAL A 188 11.58 3.16 3.30
CA VAL A 188 13.04 3.30 3.26
C VAL A 188 13.47 4.58 3.97
N LEU A 189 14.42 4.44 4.89
CA LEU A 189 15.17 5.56 5.47
C LEU A 189 16.43 5.82 4.66
N LEU A 190 16.59 7.08 4.25
CA LEU A 190 17.69 7.56 3.43
C LEU A 190 18.39 8.73 4.12
N PRO A 191 19.70 8.94 3.89
CA PRO A 191 20.33 10.23 4.18
C PRO A 191 19.60 11.32 3.42
N ALA A 192 19.35 12.47 4.05
CA ALA A 192 18.58 13.53 3.41
C ALA A 192 19.21 14.08 2.13
N ASP A 193 20.55 14.04 2.06
CA ASP A 193 21.39 14.41 0.93
C ASP A 193 21.57 13.29 -0.12
N GLY A 194 21.14 12.07 0.19
CA GLY A 194 21.33 10.87 -0.66
C GLY A 194 20.12 10.46 -1.50
N VAL A 195 18.98 11.14 -1.36
CA VAL A 195 17.70 10.70 -1.96
C VAL A 195 17.74 10.70 -3.49
N GLY A 196 18.26 11.76 -4.12
CA GLY A 196 18.36 11.83 -5.58
C GLY A 196 19.25 10.73 -6.16
N GLY A 197 20.41 10.47 -5.54
CA GLY A 197 21.30 9.38 -5.92
C GLY A 197 20.64 8.01 -5.81
N TRP A 198 19.83 7.79 -4.76
CA TRP A 198 19.06 6.56 -4.59
C TRP A 198 18.02 6.35 -5.69
N TYR A 199 17.29 7.39 -6.10
CA TYR A 199 16.37 7.29 -7.24
C TYR A 199 17.08 7.02 -8.57
N ARG A 200 18.25 7.63 -8.81
CA ARG A 200 19.07 7.34 -10.00
C ARG A 200 19.53 5.89 -10.06
N GLU A 201 19.92 5.31 -8.92
CA GLU A 201 20.27 3.89 -8.84
C GLU A 201 19.08 3.00 -9.23
N ARG A 202 17.86 3.33 -8.77
CA ARG A 202 16.64 2.59 -9.17
C ARG A 202 16.31 2.72 -10.66
N ALA A 203 16.46 3.93 -11.22
CA ALA A 203 16.33 4.13 -12.65
C ALA A 203 17.34 3.27 -13.43
N ALA A 204 18.58 3.19 -12.96
CA ALA A 204 19.62 2.37 -13.59
C ALA A 204 19.30 0.88 -13.50
N GLU A 205 18.72 0.41 -12.39
CA GLU A 205 18.24 -0.97 -12.25
C GLU A 205 17.10 -1.30 -13.20
N SER A 206 16.13 -0.39 -13.38
CA SER A 206 15.06 -0.59 -14.36
C SER A 206 15.59 -0.60 -15.79
N LEU A 207 16.55 0.27 -16.13
CA LEU A 207 17.22 0.22 -17.44
C LEU A 207 17.96 -1.11 -17.66
N GLN A 208 18.60 -1.63 -16.61
CA GLN A 208 19.22 -2.95 -16.64
C GLN A 208 18.18 -4.07 -16.75
N GLY A 209 17.02 -3.94 -16.10
CA GLY A 209 15.87 -4.84 -16.23
C GLY A 209 15.38 -4.90 -17.67
N ALA A 210 15.16 -3.73 -18.29
CA ALA A 210 14.80 -3.60 -19.70
C ALA A 210 15.84 -4.31 -20.59
N ALA A 211 17.13 -4.16 -20.29
CA ALA A 211 18.19 -4.81 -21.06
C ALA A 211 18.13 -6.35 -21.04
N TYR A 212 17.64 -6.95 -19.95
CA TYR A 212 17.54 -8.41 -19.83
C TYR A 212 16.36 -9.02 -20.58
N VAL A 213 15.35 -8.24 -20.94
CA VAL A 213 14.08 -8.76 -21.51
C VAL A 213 14.27 -9.42 -22.88
N TYR A 214 15.12 -8.85 -23.76
CA TYR A 214 15.34 -9.34 -25.13
C TYR A 214 16.76 -9.85 -25.40
N ALA A 215 17.56 -10.16 -24.37
CA ALA A 215 18.88 -10.80 -24.51
C ALA A 215 19.76 -10.20 -25.63
N GLN A 216 20.11 -8.90 -25.51
CA GLN A 216 21.09 -8.19 -26.36
C GLN A 216 20.65 -7.72 -27.77
N THR A 217 19.36 -7.46 -28.00
CA THR A 217 18.95 -6.63 -29.16
C THR A 217 19.49 -5.20 -29.04
N PRO A 218 19.66 -4.43 -30.14
CA PRO A 218 20.21 -3.06 -30.07
C PRO A 218 19.52 -2.14 -29.05
N PRO A 219 18.17 -2.10 -28.93
CA PRO A 219 17.50 -1.30 -27.90
C PRO A 219 17.86 -1.72 -26.47
N THR A 220 18.05 -3.02 -26.22
CA THR A 220 18.45 -3.51 -24.89
C THR A 220 19.90 -3.20 -24.55
N VAL A 221 20.81 -3.21 -25.52
CA VAL A 221 22.20 -2.76 -25.32
C VAL A 221 22.23 -1.27 -24.99
N ALA A 222 21.47 -0.46 -25.71
CA ALA A 222 21.35 0.96 -25.43
C ALA A 222 20.78 1.23 -24.03
N ALA A 223 19.75 0.48 -23.59
CA ALA A 223 19.23 0.58 -22.23
C ALA A 223 20.30 0.26 -21.17
N ALA A 224 21.08 -0.81 -21.35
CA ALA A 224 22.17 -1.16 -20.43
C ALA A 224 23.24 -0.05 -20.34
N GLU A 225 23.64 0.52 -21.48
CA GLU A 225 24.62 1.62 -21.51
C GLU A 225 24.09 2.89 -20.84
N LEU A 226 22.80 3.22 -21.00
CA LEU A 226 22.17 4.31 -20.23
C LEU A 226 22.21 4.03 -18.72
N GLY A 227 21.94 2.78 -18.31
CA GLY A 227 22.03 2.37 -16.90
C GLY A 227 23.43 2.55 -16.33
N LYS A 228 24.48 2.14 -17.07
CA LYS A 228 25.89 2.36 -16.69
C LYS A 228 26.23 3.84 -16.56
N ARG A 229 25.83 4.65 -17.56
CA ARG A 229 26.04 6.10 -17.54
C ARG A 229 25.38 6.75 -16.32
N LEU A 230 24.13 6.37 -16.03
CA LEU A 230 23.37 6.94 -14.93
C LEU A 230 24.00 6.69 -13.56
N ARG A 231 24.62 5.51 -13.33
CA ARG A 231 25.35 5.18 -12.09
C ARG A 231 26.54 6.11 -11.80
N ASN A 232 27.06 6.79 -12.82
CA ASN A 232 28.14 7.76 -12.68
C ASN A 232 27.63 9.20 -12.46
N VAL A 233 26.33 9.46 -12.64
CA VAL A 233 25.76 10.80 -12.49
C VAL A 233 25.67 11.20 -11.00
N GLY A 234 26.31 12.31 -10.67
CA GLY A 234 26.32 12.91 -9.32
C GLY A 234 27.67 12.88 -8.62
N ARG A 235 28.64 12.09 -9.09
CA ARG A 235 30.00 12.09 -8.51
C ARG A 235 30.78 13.31 -9.01
N GLY A 236 31.05 14.25 -8.12
CA GLY A 236 31.81 15.47 -8.45
C GLY A 236 31.09 16.44 -9.40
N MET A 237 29.79 16.24 -9.61
CA MET A 237 28.96 17.09 -10.48
C MET A 237 28.20 18.11 -9.64
N THR A 238 28.03 19.31 -10.19
CA THR A 238 27.10 20.32 -9.66
C THR A 238 25.64 19.89 -9.88
N ALA A 239 24.70 20.49 -9.15
CA ALA A 239 23.27 20.20 -9.33
C ALA A 239 22.77 20.46 -10.77
N ALA A 240 23.27 21.52 -11.41
CA ALA A 240 22.92 21.85 -12.80
C ALA A 240 23.45 20.81 -13.80
N GLU A 241 24.67 20.32 -13.59
CA GLU A 241 25.25 19.26 -14.43
C GLU A 241 24.50 17.93 -14.24
N VAL A 242 24.12 17.60 -13.00
CA VAL A 242 23.27 16.42 -12.72
C VAL A 242 21.94 16.54 -13.44
N ALA A 243 21.24 17.67 -13.31
CA ALA A 243 19.96 17.89 -13.97
C ALA A 243 20.07 17.74 -15.49
N LYS A 244 21.10 18.36 -16.10
CA LYS A 244 21.39 18.24 -17.53
C LYS A 244 21.63 16.79 -17.96
N ALA A 245 22.46 16.05 -17.23
CA ALA A 245 22.77 14.66 -17.55
C ALA A 245 21.54 13.74 -17.42
N VAL A 246 20.74 13.92 -16.36
CA VAL A 246 19.49 13.18 -16.16
C VAL A 246 18.49 13.50 -17.27
N GLY A 247 18.35 14.77 -17.68
CA GLY A 247 17.52 15.18 -18.80
C GLY A 247 17.90 14.50 -20.11
N GLN A 248 19.20 14.46 -20.44
CA GLN A 248 19.70 13.76 -21.63
C GLN A 248 19.41 12.25 -21.61
N ILE A 249 19.51 11.62 -20.44
CA ILE A 249 19.18 10.19 -20.28
C ILE A 249 17.68 9.98 -20.45
N LYS A 250 16.84 10.87 -19.90
CA LYS A 250 15.39 10.82 -20.08
C LYS A 250 14.98 10.93 -21.55
N ASP A 251 15.58 11.85 -22.30
CA ASP A 251 15.35 11.96 -23.75
C ASP A 251 15.74 10.68 -24.50
N ALA A 252 16.81 10.02 -24.05
CA ALA A 252 17.22 8.73 -24.60
C ALA A 252 16.23 7.60 -24.25
N VAL A 253 15.70 7.57 -23.03
CA VAL A 253 14.62 6.63 -22.64
C VAL A 253 13.38 6.85 -23.50
N ALA A 254 12.98 8.10 -23.74
CA ALA A 254 11.85 8.41 -24.60
C ALA A 254 12.07 7.95 -26.05
N ARG A 255 13.30 8.00 -26.56
CA ARG A 255 13.65 7.38 -27.87
C ARG A 255 13.48 5.87 -27.83
N LEU A 256 14.01 5.19 -26.80
CA LEU A 256 13.87 3.73 -26.66
C LEU A 256 12.40 3.27 -26.60
N VAL A 257 11.52 4.06 -25.96
CA VAL A 257 10.07 3.78 -25.95
C VAL A 257 9.49 3.86 -27.36
N ARG A 258 9.89 4.84 -28.17
CA ARG A 258 9.43 4.94 -29.58
C ARG A 258 9.97 3.79 -30.42
N GLU A 259 11.25 3.46 -30.26
CA GLU A 259 11.91 2.36 -30.96
C GLU A 259 11.32 0.99 -30.59
N ALA A 260 10.77 0.83 -29.38
CA ALA A 260 10.11 -0.39 -28.95
C ALA A 260 8.92 -0.80 -29.84
N SER A 261 8.34 0.14 -30.61
CA SER A 261 7.31 -0.17 -31.60
C SER A 261 7.80 -1.11 -32.71
N THR A 262 9.12 -1.17 -32.94
CA THR A 262 9.76 -2.08 -33.89
C THR A 262 9.95 -3.50 -33.35
N LEU A 263 9.77 -3.70 -32.03
CA LEU A 263 9.86 -5.01 -31.39
C LEU A 263 8.57 -5.81 -31.61
N PRO A 264 8.64 -7.16 -31.62
CA PRO A 264 7.47 -8.02 -31.71
C PRO A 264 6.42 -7.67 -30.66
N ASP A 265 5.14 -7.72 -31.03
CA ASP A 265 4.05 -7.47 -30.08
C ASP A 265 3.80 -8.69 -29.20
N ASP A 266 4.62 -8.82 -28.15
CA ASP A 266 4.59 -9.93 -27.20
C ASP A 266 4.72 -9.46 -25.73
N LEU A 267 4.65 -10.41 -24.80
CA LEU A 267 4.79 -10.11 -23.36
C LEU A 267 6.16 -9.55 -23.00
N LYS A 268 7.20 -9.87 -23.79
CA LYS A 268 8.53 -9.28 -23.62
C LYS A 268 8.47 -7.79 -23.94
N ARG A 269 7.77 -7.35 -25.00
CA ARG A 269 7.63 -5.93 -25.32
C ARG A 269 6.93 -5.18 -24.20
N VAL A 270 5.86 -5.77 -23.67
CA VAL A 270 5.14 -5.23 -22.52
C VAL A 270 6.05 -5.10 -21.29
N SER A 271 6.86 -6.13 -21.01
CA SER A 271 7.85 -6.09 -19.92
C SER A 271 8.91 -5.02 -20.11
N TYR A 272 9.48 -4.94 -21.32
CA TYR A 272 10.47 -3.94 -21.70
C TYR A 272 9.93 -2.51 -21.52
N LEU A 273 8.73 -2.24 -22.02
CA LEU A 273 8.06 -0.94 -21.87
C LEU A 273 7.77 -0.59 -20.41
N ARG A 274 7.39 -1.57 -19.57
CA ARG A 274 7.19 -1.35 -18.13
C ARG A 274 8.48 -0.95 -17.42
N GLU A 275 9.60 -1.58 -17.76
CA GLU A 275 10.90 -1.22 -17.20
C GLU A 275 11.36 0.18 -17.65
N LEU A 276 11.17 0.54 -18.92
CA LEU A 276 11.45 1.90 -19.39
C LEU A 276 10.57 2.96 -18.70
N ALA A 277 9.28 2.68 -18.52
CA ALA A 277 8.38 3.57 -17.80
C ALA A 277 8.77 3.71 -16.31
N ALA A 278 9.22 2.63 -15.68
CA ALA A 278 9.75 2.67 -14.32
C ALA A 278 11.03 3.51 -14.26
N ALA A 279 11.95 3.34 -15.20
CA ALA A 279 13.17 4.15 -15.29
C ALA A 279 12.87 5.64 -15.45
N GLU A 280 11.96 6.02 -16.36
CA GLU A 280 11.55 7.41 -16.53
C GLU A 280 10.95 7.99 -15.25
N ARG A 281 10.07 7.24 -14.58
CA ARG A 281 9.51 7.63 -13.29
C ARG A 281 10.64 7.95 -12.29
N TRP A 282 11.58 7.03 -12.10
CA TRP A 282 12.69 7.21 -11.16
C TRP A 282 13.65 8.36 -11.54
N LEU A 283 13.83 8.65 -12.83
CA LEU A 283 14.59 9.83 -13.27
C LEU A 283 13.90 11.13 -12.85
N ASN A 284 12.59 11.22 -13.04
CA ASN A 284 11.81 12.39 -12.61
C ASN A 284 11.84 12.55 -11.08
N GLU A 285 11.81 11.44 -10.33
CA GLU A 285 11.96 11.42 -8.86
C GLU A 285 13.31 11.96 -8.41
N SER A 286 14.38 11.58 -9.10
CA SER A 286 15.72 12.12 -8.85
C SER A 286 15.73 13.63 -8.99
N LEU A 287 15.22 14.16 -10.11
CA LEU A 287 15.21 15.59 -10.38
C LEU A 287 14.43 16.37 -9.32
N LEU A 288 13.28 15.81 -8.89
CA LEU A 288 12.51 16.38 -7.79
C LEU A 288 13.33 16.44 -6.50
N ALA A 289 13.97 15.33 -6.13
CA ALA A 289 14.75 15.23 -4.90
C ALA A 289 16.00 16.15 -4.92
N ASP A 290 16.70 16.22 -6.05
CA ASP A 290 17.87 17.08 -6.23
C ASP A 290 17.49 18.58 -6.16
N ALA A 291 16.26 18.93 -6.56
CA ALA A 291 15.69 20.28 -6.39
C ALA A 291 15.22 20.56 -4.94
N GLY A 292 15.44 19.64 -4.00
CA GLY A 292 14.95 19.74 -2.62
C GLY A 292 13.43 19.58 -2.50
N GLY A 293 12.76 19.18 -3.58
CA GLY A 293 11.33 18.96 -3.64
C GLY A 293 10.92 17.65 -2.96
N GLN A 294 9.71 17.65 -2.44
CA GLN A 294 9.05 16.44 -1.94
C GLN A 294 7.62 16.45 -2.40
N VAL A 295 7.11 15.25 -2.67
CA VAL A 295 5.67 15.03 -2.85
C VAL A 295 5.29 13.94 -1.88
N GLY A 296 4.57 14.34 -0.84
CA GLY A 296 3.88 13.45 0.08
C GLY A 296 2.38 13.54 -0.11
N TRP A 297 1.66 12.70 0.61
CA TRP A 297 0.21 12.81 0.75
C TRP A 297 -0.10 13.18 2.19
N ALA A 298 -0.68 14.35 2.40
CA ALA A 298 -1.26 14.73 3.68
C ALA A 298 -2.73 14.28 3.64
N ALA A 299 -2.99 13.06 4.10
CA ALA A 299 -4.34 12.53 4.15
C ALA A 299 -4.52 11.58 5.34
N SER A 300 -5.69 11.65 5.97
CA SER A 300 -6.25 10.51 6.68
C SER A 300 -6.61 9.46 5.64
N LEU A 301 -5.65 8.61 5.31
CA LEU A 301 -5.79 7.54 4.32
C LEU A 301 -6.64 6.37 4.84
N VAL A 302 -7.22 6.49 6.03
CA VAL A 302 -8.28 5.62 6.55
C VAL A 302 -9.44 6.50 7.01
N ALA A 303 -10.62 6.27 6.45
CA ALA A 303 -11.86 6.95 6.84
C ALA A 303 -13.02 5.94 6.94
N PRO A 304 -14.10 6.23 7.66
CA PRO A 304 -15.33 5.46 7.53
C PRO A 304 -15.92 5.63 6.12
N VAL A 305 -16.74 4.68 5.64
CA VAL A 305 -17.40 4.72 4.30
C VAL A 305 -18.15 6.03 4.01
N ASP A 306 -18.76 6.64 5.03
CA ASP A 306 -19.45 7.93 4.95
C ASP A 306 -18.52 9.14 5.19
N GLY A 307 -17.26 8.88 5.53
CA GLY A 307 -16.22 9.86 5.77
C GLY A 307 -15.69 10.48 4.49
N GLU A 308 -15.13 11.68 4.64
CA GLU A 308 -14.45 12.38 3.56
C GLU A 308 -12.95 12.14 3.66
N VAL A 309 -12.34 11.58 2.61
CA VAL A 309 -10.88 11.55 2.50
C VAL A 309 -10.43 12.74 1.68
N ARG A 310 -9.61 13.59 2.31
CA ARG A 310 -8.94 14.70 1.64
C ARG A 310 -7.55 14.26 1.23
N LEU A 311 -7.32 14.18 -0.07
CA LEU A 311 -5.99 13.94 -0.62
C LEU A 311 -5.34 15.28 -0.93
N VAL A 312 -4.43 15.70 -0.06
CA VAL A 312 -3.62 16.90 -0.31
C VAL A 312 -2.20 16.47 -0.67
N PRO A 313 -1.71 16.81 -1.88
CA PRO A 313 -0.30 16.69 -2.18
C PRO A 313 0.43 17.62 -1.21
N ALA A 314 1.26 17.07 -0.32
CA ALA A 314 2.04 17.85 0.63
C ALA A 314 2.97 18.78 -0.15
N ALA A 315 3.06 20.01 0.34
CA ALA A 315 3.62 21.17 -0.35
C ALA A 315 4.98 20.90 -1.00
N PHE A 316 5.12 21.36 -2.24
CA PHE A 316 6.40 21.48 -2.93
C PHE A 316 7.09 22.77 -2.46
N SER A 317 8.28 22.64 -1.90
CA SER A 317 9.11 23.76 -1.40
C SER A 317 9.68 24.66 -2.50
N GLY A 318 9.46 24.37 -3.79
CA GLY A 318 10.10 25.05 -4.92
C GLY A 318 9.21 25.78 -5.94
N GLY A 319 7.90 25.99 -5.68
CA GLY A 319 7.01 26.74 -6.59
C GLY A 319 6.44 26.00 -7.83
N GLY A 320 5.86 24.81 -7.68
CA GLY A 320 5.31 23.95 -8.74
C GLY A 320 3.77 23.87 -8.70
N ARG A 321 3.15 23.32 -9.75
CA ARG A 321 1.69 23.13 -9.84
C ARG A 321 1.34 21.65 -9.72
N VAL A 322 0.34 21.31 -8.91
CA VAL A 322 -0.15 19.93 -8.85
C VAL A 322 -1.46 19.84 -9.62
N ARG A 323 -1.57 18.87 -10.52
CA ARG A 323 -2.77 18.58 -11.29
C ARG A 323 -3.23 17.15 -11.00
N PHE A 324 -4.44 17.00 -10.48
CA PHE A 324 -5.05 15.69 -10.40
C PHE A 324 -5.54 15.27 -11.78
N THR A 325 -5.04 14.16 -12.31
CA THR A 325 -5.43 13.66 -13.64
C THR A 325 -6.35 12.47 -13.58
N ARG A 326 -6.33 11.67 -12.50
CA ARG A 326 -7.20 10.49 -12.40
C ARG A 326 -7.53 10.12 -10.96
N LEU A 327 -8.80 9.87 -10.69
CA LEU A 327 -9.30 9.25 -9.45
C LEU A 327 -9.97 7.92 -9.82
N ARG A 328 -9.60 6.84 -9.14
CA ARG A 328 -10.15 5.51 -9.39
C ARG A 328 -10.53 4.84 -8.08
N ALA A 329 -11.80 4.53 -7.90
CA ALA A 329 -12.23 3.63 -6.84
C ALA A 329 -11.92 2.18 -7.22
N TRP A 330 -11.55 1.36 -6.24
CA TRP A 330 -11.25 -0.05 -6.42
C TRP A 330 -12.42 -0.91 -5.93
N PRO A 331 -12.92 -1.89 -6.72
CA PRO A 331 -12.28 -2.48 -7.89
C PRO A 331 -12.77 -1.87 -9.22
N GLY A 332 -12.13 -0.79 -9.66
CA GLY A 332 -12.07 -0.42 -11.07
C GLY A 332 -12.94 0.73 -11.52
N ARG A 333 -13.83 1.27 -10.67
CA ARG A 333 -14.72 2.37 -11.03
C ARG A 333 -13.98 3.70 -11.10
N LEU A 334 -14.00 4.35 -12.25
CA LEU A 334 -13.47 5.72 -12.37
C LEU A 334 -14.40 6.65 -11.56
N VAL A 335 -13.83 7.45 -10.66
CA VAL A 335 -14.58 8.54 -10.03
C VAL A 335 -14.16 9.78 -10.80
N GLU A 336 -15.11 10.45 -11.45
CA GLU A 336 -14.79 11.67 -12.19
C GLU A 336 -14.15 12.68 -11.23
N PRO A 337 -13.01 13.30 -11.63
CA PRO A 337 -12.47 14.40 -10.85
C PRO A 337 -13.54 15.50 -10.74
N PRO A 338 -13.59 16.26 -9.64
CA PRO A 338 -14.59 17.32 -9.48
C PRO A 338 -14.56 18.26 -10.71
N PRO A 339 -15.72 18.64 -11.27
CA PRO A 339 -15.78 19.48 -12.46
C PRO A 339 -15.13 20.84 -12.18
N GLY A 340 -14.18 21.21 -13.03
CA GLY A 340 -13.40 22.44 -12.96
C GLY A 340 -11.99 22.25 -13.50
N ASP A 341 -11.40 23.32 -14.01
CA ASP A 341 -10.30 23.38 -14.98
C ASP A 341 -8.92 23.03 -14.38
N GLY A 342 -8.88 22.07 -13.46
CA GLY A 342 -7.82 21.07 -13.33
C GLY A 342 -6.47 21.53 -12.78
N SER A 343 -6.30 22.79 -12.38
CA SER A 343 -5.15 23.19 -11.56
C SER A 343 -5.63 23.51 -10.15
N LEU A 344 -5.47 22.54 -9.25
CA LEU A 344 -5.63 22.80 -7.84
C LEU A 344 -4.34 23.47 -7.35
N GLY A 345 -4.45 24.69 -6.80
CA GLY A 345 -3.32 25.29 -6.10
C GLY A 345 -2.80 24.35 -5.01
N LEU A 346 -1.50 24.44 -4.67
CA LEU A 346 -0.92 23.68 -3.55
C LEU A 346 -1.84 23.85 -2.31
N GLY A 347 -2.37 22.75 -1.77
CA GLY A 347 -3.30 22.75 -0.64
C GLY A 347 -4.78 22.55 -0.97
N ALA A 348 -5.21 22.70 -2.23
CA ALA A 348 -6.56 22.31 -2.64
C ALA A 348 -6.61 20.79 -2.86
N GLY A 349 -7.35 20.09 -2.00
CA GLY A 349 -7.43 18.63 -2.01
C GLY A 349 -8.60 18.13 -2.86
N GLY A 350 -8.45 16.97 -3.46
CA GLY A 350 -9.58 16.21 -3.98
C GLY A 350 -10.42 15.67 -2.82
N ARG A 351 -11.75 15.77 -2.92
CA ARG A 351 -12.69 15.14 -2.00
C ARG A 351 -13.28 13.92 -2.69
N CYS A 352 -13.30 12.79 -1.99
CA CYS A 352 -13.97 11.58 -2.46
C CYS A 352 -14.87 11.05 -1.34
N ARG A 353 -16.12 10.72 -1.69
CA ARG A 353 -17.02 9.87 -0.91
C ARG A 353 -17.25 8.61 -1.72
N CYS A 354 -17.07 7.44 -1.12
CA CYS A 354 -17.33 6.18 -1.81
C CYS A 354 -18.20 5.28 -0.93
N PRO A 355 -19.52 5.22 -1.18
CA PRO A 355 -20.46 4.55 -0.27
C PRO A 355 -20.33 3.01 -0.27
N THR A 356 -19.62 2.42 -1.23
CA THR A 356 -19.53 0.95 -1.37
C THR A 356 -18.10 0.42 -1.46
N GLU A 357 -17.12 1.26 -1.81
CA GLU A 357 -15.76 0.80 -2.12
C GLU A 357 -14.83 0.97 -0.93
N ARG A 358 -14.05 -0.08 -0.66
CA ARG A 358 -13.12 -0.12 0.49
C ARG A 358 -11.81 0.58 0.21
N VAL A 359 -11.47 0.84 -1.05
CA VAL A 359 -10.22 1.51 -1.43
C VAL A 359 -10.48 2.47 -2.59
N VAL A 360 -9.98 3.69 -2.48
CA VAL A 360 -9.88 4.63 -3.58
C VAL A 360 -8.41 4.88 -3.87
N THR A 361 -8.00 4.58 -5.10
CA THR A 361 -6.68 4.91 -5.61
C THR A 361 -6.74 6.23 -6.38
N ALA A 362 -6.06 7.24 -5.86
CA ALA A 362 -5.86 8.48 -6.58
C ALA A 362 -4.54 8.46 -7.34
N VAL A 363 -4.54 9.01 -8.54
CA VAL A 363 -3.34 9.31 -9.31
C VAL A 363 -3.25 10.82 -9.51
N ALA A 364 -2.23 11.44 -8.95
CA ALA A 364 -1.92 12.85 -9.20
C ALA A 364 -0.75 12.94 -10.18
N GLU A 365 -0.84 13.92 -11.09
CA GLU A 365 0.30 14.37 -11.87
C GLU A 365 0.83 15.66 -11.26
N VAL A 366 2.08 15.62 -10.81
CA VAL A 366 2.76 16.80 -10.29
C VAL A 366 3.58 17.38 -11.41
N GLU A 367 3.28 18.62 -11.79
CA GLU A 367 4.05 19.36 -12.79
C GLU A 367 4.94 20.38 -12.10
N PHE A 368 6.24 20.27 -12.29
CA PHE A 368 7.18 21.26 -11.78
C PHE A 368 8.21 21.62 -12.85
N THR A 369 8.89 22.72 -12.62
CA THR A 369 9.98 23.17 -13.48
C THR A 369 11.27 22.88 -12.74
N ASP A 370 12.22 22.19 -13.39
CA ASP A 370 13.53 21.97 -12.80
C ASP A 370 14.41 23.21 -12.84
N ALA A 371 15.63 23.09 -12.30
CA ALA A 371 16.61 24.17 -12.30
C ALA A 371 17.03 24.62 -13.71
N ALA A 372 16.77 23.82 -14.75
CA ALA A 372 17.08 24.15 -16.14
C ALA A 372 15.87 24.75 -16.89
N GLY A 373 14.73 24.95 -16.23
CA GLY A 373 13.52 25.47 -16.85
C GLY A 373 12.68 24.40 -17.57
N ALA A 374 13.07 23.11 -17.51
CA ALA A 374 12.34 22.04 -18.15
C ALA A 374 11.11 21.63 -17.32
N LYS A 375 9.98 21.43 -18.00
CA LYS A 375 8.75 20.94 -17.38
C LYS A 375 8.84 19.44 -17.13
N ILE A 376 8.65 19.03 -15.88
CA ILE A 376 8.66 17.64 -15.44
C ILE A 376 7.29 17.28 -14.90
N THR A 377 6.77 16.14 -15.35
CA THR A 377 5.53 15.56 -14.86
C THR A 377 5.82 14.27 -14.10
N LEU A 378 5.33 14.18 -12.86
CA LEU A 378 5.42 12.99 -12.01
C LEU A 378 4.05 12.38 -11.80
N SER A 379 3.91 11.07 -12.00
CA SER A 379 2.71 10.37 -11.57
C SER A 379 2.90 9.80 -10.15
N ARG A 380 1.98 10.15 -9.24
CA ARG A 380 1.91 9.65 -7.87
C ARG A 380 0.64 8.89 -7.62
N ARG A 381 0.75 7.78 -6.92
CA ARG A 381 -0.41 7.03 -6.43
C ARG A 381 -0.60 7.28 -4.95
N ALA A 382 -1.84 7.42 -4.52
CA ALA A 382 -2.25 7.32 -3.12
C ALA A 382 -3.40 6.35 -3.01
N HIS A 383 -3.42 5.59 -1.92
CA HIS A 383 -4.51 4.70 -1.57
C HIS A 383 -5.20 5.23 -0.33
N ALA A 384 -6.46 5.63 -0.49
CA ALA A 384 -7.37 5.93 0.60
C ALA A 384 -8.20 4.68 0.87
N PHE A 385 -8.26 4.25 2.12
CA PHE A 385 -8.98 3.08 2.57
C PHE A 385 -10.21 3.49 3.36
N PHE A 386 -11.31 2.77 3.14
CA PHE A 386 -12.58 3.01 3.79
C PHE A 386 -12.92 1.80 4.67
N THR A 387 -13.16 2.03 5.95
CA THR A 387 -13.67 0.99 6.85
C THR A 387 -15.15 0.77 6.57
N PRO A 388 -15.57 -0.45 6.17
CA PRO A 388 -16.98 -0.76 5.96
C PRO A 388 -17.81 -0.41 7.21
N VAL A 389 -18.93 0.28 6.98
CA VAL A 389 -19.97 0.53 7.99
C VAL A 389 -21.14 -0.38 7.63
N CYS A 390 -21.55 -1.24 8.56
CA CYS A 390 -22.81 -1.96 8.44
C CYS A 390 -23.84 -1.23 9.29
N GLU A 391 -25.06 -1.07 8.78
CA GLU A 391 -26.17 -0.54 9.55
C GLU A 391 -27.05 -1.71 9.98
N LEU A 392 -27.06 -2.00 11.28
CA LEU A 392 -28.02 -2.90 11.88
C LEU A 392 -29.27 -2.08 12.22
N VAL A 393 -30.38 -2.36 11.55
CA VAL A 393 -31.67 -1.74 11.82
C VAL A 393 -32.48 -2.73 12.67
N LEU A 394 -32.81 -2.34 13.90
CA LEU A 394 -33.71 -3.09 14.76
C LEU A 394 -35.10 -2.44 14.67
N GLN A 395 -36.12 -3.19 14.27
CA GLN A 395 -37.50 -2.69 14.22
C GLN A 395 -38.28 -3.31 15.36
N ALA A 396 -38.90 -2.49 16.22
CA ALA A 396 -39.89 -2.95 17.21
C ALA A 396 -41.29 -2.98 16.59
N GLU A 397 -42.15 -3.93 17.00
CA GLU A 397 -43.61 -3.85 16.78
C GLU A 397 -44.30 -3.53 18.12
N PRO A 398 -45.47 -2.86 18.14
CA PRO A 398 -46.35 -2.49 17.02
C PRO A 398 -46.20 -1.05 16.49
N GLU A 399 -45.23 -0.25 17.00
CA GLU A 399 -44.95 1.10 16.51
C GLU A 399 -43.65 1.16 15.69
N PRO A 400 -43.53 2.04 14.66
CA PRO A 400 -42.41 2.07 13.72
C PRO A 400 -41.12 2.66 14.31
N LYS A 401 -40.78 2.34 15.55
CA LYS A 401 -39.54 2.77 16.19
C LYS A 401 -38.41 1.88 15.67
N ALA A 402 -37.67 2.39 14.69
CA ALA A 402 -36.46 1.77 14.19
C ALA A 402 -35.25 2.26 14.99
N VAL A 403 -34.50 1.35 15.60
CA VAL A 403 -33.19 1.65 16.19
C VAL A 403 -32.13 1.41 15.13
N LEU A 404 -31.41 2.47 14.75
CA LEU A 404 -30.27 2.37 13.84
C LEU A 404 -28.98 2.17 14.64
N VAL A 405 -28.45 0.95 14.61
CA VAL A 405 -27.14 0.64 15.17
C VAL A 405 -26.12 0.67 14.03
N ARG A 406 -25.19 1.64 14.04
CA ARG A 406 -24.06 1.66 13.11
C ARG A 406 -22.92 0.80 13.63
N LEU A 407 -22.71 -0.36 13.00
CA LEU A 407 -21.57 -1.23 13.23
C LEU A 407 -20.37 -0.72 12.43
N ARG A 408 -19.32 -0.27 13.11
CA ARG A 408 -18.02 0.03 12.49
C ARG A 408 -17.15 -1.23 12.54
N ASN A 409 -16.34 -1.47 11.51
CA ASN A 409 -15.40 -2.61 11.40
C ASN A 409 -16.03 -3.98 11.13
N ALA A 410 -17.08 -4.04 10.33
CA ALA A 410 -17.64 -5.32 9.91
C ALA A 410 -16.77 -5.95 8.80
N ASP A 411 -16.60 -7.27 8.87
CA ASP A 411 -15.73 -8.03 7.97
C ASP A 411 -16.22 -7.99 6.50
N ARG A 412 -15.59 -8.74 5.57
CA ARG A 412 -15.95 -8.70 4.14
C ARG A 412 -17.43 -8.91 3.83
N GLN A 413 -18.12 -9.72 4.62
CA GLN A 413 -19.54 -9.99 4.58
C GLN A 413 -19.91 -10.55 5.95
N PRO A 414 -20.22 -9.72 6.97
CA PRO A 414 -20.59 -10.26 8.28
C PRO A 414 -21.91 -11.01 8.14
N ARG A 415 -21.86 -12.34 8.03
CA ARG A 415 -23.01 -13.16 8.38
C ARG A 415 -23.15 -13.07 9.89
N VAL A 416 -24.17 -12.35 10.34
CA VAL A 416 -24.44 -12.17 11.76
C VAL A 416 -25.16 -13.43 12.24
N PHE A 417 -24.49 -14.25 13.04
CA PHE A 417 -25.11 -15.50 13.53
C PHE A 417 -25.94 -15.31 14.79
N SER A 418 -25.57 -14.30 15.59
CA SER A 418 -26.26 -14.00 16.84
C SER A 418 -26.02 -12.54 17.19
N LEU A 419 -27.03 -11.92 17.77
CA LEU A 419 -27.01 -10.55 18.28
C LEU A 419 -27.33 -10.62 19.78
N ALA A 420 -26.40 -10.19 20.62
CA ALA A 420 -26.67 -9.98 22.05
C ALA A 420 -26.64 -8.48 22.33
N LEU A 421 -27.72 -7.99 22.94
CA LEU A 421 -27.84 -6.62 23.45
C LEU A 421 -27.69 -6.69 24.97
N GLN A 422 -26.66 -6.07 25.51
CA GLN A 422 -26.52 -5.93 26.96
C GLN A 422 -26.99 -4.54 27.37
N ALA A 423 -28.08 -4.49 28.12
CA ALA A 423 -28.65 -3.27 28.65
C ALA A 423 -28.35 -3.13 30.16
N PRO A 424 -28.38 -1.91 30.73
CA PRO A 424 -28.30 -1.74 32.18
C PRO A 424 -29.35 -2.57 32.92
N PRO A 425 -29.10 -2.99 34.17
CA PRO A 425 -30.09 -3.72 34.97
C PRO A 425 -31.44 -2.97 34.99
N GLY A 426 -32.51 -3.64 34.56
CA GLY A 426 -33.87 -3.07 34.49
C GLY A 426 -34.29 -2.46 33.15
N VAL A 427 -33.44 -2.52 32.12
CA VAL A 427 -33.73 -2.01 30.76
C VAL A 427 -33.99 -3.19 29.81
N LEU A 428 -35.18 -3.24 29.20
CA LEU A 428 -35.59 -4.29 28.24
C LEU A 428 -35.92 -3.66 26.87
N VAL A 429 -35.37 -4.19 25.78
CA VAL A 429 -35.47 -3.61 24.42
C VAL A 429 -36.02 -4.66 23.44
N GLU A 430 -37.22 -4.51 22.89
CA GLU A 430 -37.87 -5.48 21.98
C GLU A 430 -37.77 -5.14 20.49
N PRO A 431 -36.99 -5.87 19.67
CA PRO A 431 -37.14 -5.82 18.22
C PRO A 431 -37.96 -7.01 17.70
N ALA A 432 -38.99 -6.71 16.89
CA ALA A 432 -39.75 -7.67 16.09
C ALA A 432 -38.94 -8.25 14.92
N SER A 433 -37.98 -7.50 14.41
CA SER A 433 -37.00 -8.01 13.44
C SER A 433 -35.67 -7.28 13.57
N ALA A 434 -34.59 -7.99 13.25
CA ALA A 434 -33.26 -7.42 13.08
C ALA A 434 -32.85 -7.59 11.62
N ARG A 435 -32.58 -6.49 10.94
CA ARG A 435 -32.07 -6.49 9.57
C ARG A 435 -30.69 -5.88 9.55
N VAL A 436 -29.75 -6.57 8.93
CA VAL A 436 -28.43 -6.00 8.64
C VAL A 436 -28.48 -5.45 7.23
N ARG A 437 -28.34 -4.13 7.12
CA ARG A 437 -28.10 -3.47 5.84
C ARG A 437 -26.59 -3.36 5.65
N LEU A 438 -26.10 -4.05 4.63
CA LEU A 438 -24.70 -4.00 4.21
C LEU A 438 -24.43 -2.70 3.42
N ALA A 439 -23.15 -2.33 3.30
CA ALA A 439 -22.73 -1.11 2.63
C ALA A 439 -23.13 -1.05 1.14
N ASP A 440 -23.30 -2.21 0.49
CA ASP A 440 -23.76 -2.35 -0.89
C ASP A 440 -25.30 -2.26 -1.04
N GLY A 441 -26.03 -2.03 0.05
CA GLY A 441 -27.48 -1.95 0.09
C GLY A 441 -28.19 -3.30 0.21
N ALA A 442 -27.46 -4.43 0.19
CA ALA A 442 -28.04 -5.72 0.47
C ALA A 442 -28.57 -5.77 1.91
N THR A 443 -29.73 -6.40 2.09
CA THR A 443 -30.36 -6.56 3.40
C THR A 443 -30.46 -8.04 3.72
N GLU A 444 -29.91 -8.45 4.85
CA GLU A 444 -30.06 -9.81 5.36
C GLU A 444 -30.96 -9.77 6.61
N GLU A 445 -32.03 -10.54 6.60
CA GLU A 445 -32.94 -10.68 7.72
C GLU A 445 -32.40 -11.74 8.68
N LEU A 446 -32.20 -11.36 9.93
CA LEU A 446 -31.66 -12.25 10.93
C LEU A 446 -32.79 -12.92 11.69
N ALA A 447 -32.76 -14.25 11.75
CA ALA A 447 -33.57 -15.03 12.67
C ALA A 447 -33.05 -14.83 14.11
N ALA A 448 -33.36 -13.69 14.71
CA ALA A 448 -33.02 -13.41 16.09
C ALA A 448 -34.10 -14.03 17.01
N LYS A 449 -33.75 -15.06 17.78
CA LYS A 449 -34.56 -15.50 18.93
C LYS A 449 -34.06 -14.74 20.15
N VAL A 450 -34.74 -13.66 20.52
CA VAL A 450 -34.45 -12.91 21.73
C VAL A 450 -35.78 -12.63 22.43
N ALA A 451 -35.82 -12.85 23.76
CA ALA A 451 -37.02 -12.74 24.58
C ALA A 451 -36.96 -11.47 25.45
N PHE A 452 -38.10 -10.84 25.71
CA PHE A 452 -38.19 -9.52 26.32
C PHE A 452 -39.52 -9.25 27.06
N GLY A 453 -39.61 -8.07 27.71
CA GLY A 453 -40.79 -7.48 28.35
C GLY A 453 -40.73 -5.94 28.32
N ALA A 454 -41.86 -5.24 28.47
CA ALA A 454 -42.05 -3.86 27.99
C ALA A 454 -41.52 -2.68 28.86
N GLY A 455 -41.03 -1.61 28.19
CA GLY A 455 -41.07 -0.20 28.66
C GLY A 455 -39.72 0.54 28.83
N LEU A 456 -39.31 1.37 27.86
CA LEU A 456 -38.13 2.25 27.98
C LEU A 456 -38.35 3.71 27.54
N PRO A 457 -37.81 4.70 28.28
CA PRO A 457 -37.80 6.11 27.88
C PRO A 457 -36.71 6.43 26.83
N SER A 458 -36.85 7.54 26.12
CA SER A 458 -35.88 8.03 25.13
C SER A 458 -34.55 8.44 25.80
N GLY A 459 -33.41 7.98 25.28
CA GLY A 459 -32.08 8.31 25.82
C GLY A 459 -30.93 7.62 25.07
N SER A 460 -29.69 8.06 25.31
CA SER A 460 -28.49 7.32 24.89
C SER A 460 -28.16 6.29 25.97
N TYR A 461 -28.13 5.01 25.59
CA TYR A 461 -27.80 3.92 26.51
C TYR A 461 -26.50 3.25 26.06
N PRO A 462 -25.60 2.88 27.00
CA PRO A 462 -24.47 2.05 26.68
C PRO A 462 -24.98 0.63 26.42
N LEU A 463 -25.31 0.35 25.15
CA LEU A 463 -25.62 -0.99 24.69
C LEU A 463 -24.33 -1.62 24.17
N SER A 464 -23.92 -2.76 24.73
CA SER A 464 -22.92 -3.59 24.05
C SER A 464 -23.66 -4.46 23.05
N VAL A 465 -23.25 -4.34 21.78
CA VAL A 465 -23.69 -5.25 20.72
C VAL A 465 -22.53 -6.18 20.44
N THR A 466 -22.74 -7.47 20.69
CA THR A 466 -21.81 -8.53 20.31
C THR A 466 -22.28 -9.14 19.00
N VAL A 467 -21.52 -8.92 17.92
CA VAL A 467 -21.74 -9.59 16.65
C VAL A 467 -20.73 -10.73 16.51
N ARG A 468 -21.23 -11.95 16.35
CA ARG A 468 -20.40 -13.12 16.04
C ARG A 468 -20.46 -13.41 14.55
N THR A 469 -19.32 -13.39 13.88
CA THR A 469 -19.18 -13.70 12.44
C THR A 469 -18.85 -15.17 12.20
N ASP A 470 -18.92 -15.62 10.95
CA ASP A 470 -18.56 -16.98 10.49
C ASP A 470 -17.09 -17.34 10.81
N ARG A 471 -16.24 -16.32 10.95
CA ARG A 471 -14.84 -16.45 11.34
C ARG A 471 -14.59 -16.42 12.85
N GLY A 472 -15.65 -16.40 13.66
CA GLY A 472 -15.55 -16.38 15.12
C GLY A 472 -15.11 -15.03 15.71
N ALA A 473 -14.98 -13.99 14.89
CA ALA A 473 -14.68 -12.65 15.38
C ALA A 473 -15.89 -12.12 16.16
N THR A 474 -15.61 -11.54 17.33
CA THR A 474 -16.59 -10.84 18.15
C THR A 474 -16.35 -9.36 18.00
N VAL A 475 -17.29 -8.65 17.38
CA VAL A 475 -17.24 -7.18 17.30
C VAL A 475 -18.05 -6.62 18.46
N GLU A 476 -17.40 -5.93 19.38
CA GLU A 476 -18.03 -5.18 20.45
C GLU A 476 -18.30 -3.76 19.96
N CYS A 477 -19.58 -3.40 19.83
CA CYS A 477 -19.97 -2.04 19.47
C CYS A 477 -20.06 -1.19 20.74
N ARG A 478 -19.27 -0.11 20.82
CA ARG A 478 -19.15 0.75 22.01
C ARG A 478 -20.03 2.00 21.99
N GLU A 479 -20.70 2.26 20.88
CA GLU A 479 -21.56 3.43 20.73
C GLU A 479 -22.82 3.04 19.94
N VAL A 480 -23.96 3.06 20.62
CA VAL A 480 -25.28 2.82 20.02
C VAL A 480 -26.10 4.08 20.19
N VAL A 481 -26.49 4.68 19.07
CA VAL A 481 -27.31 5.90 19.05
C VAL A 481 -28.73 5.49 18.71
N LEU A 482 -29.63 5.61 19.69
CA LEU A 482 -31.07 5.47 19.45
C LEU A 482 -31.57 6.74 18.77
N LEU A 483 -31.91 6.64 17.50
CA LEU A 483 -32.61 7.69 16.77
C LEU A 483 -34.09 7.34 16.73
N HIS A 484 -34.95 8.22 17.27
CA HIS A 484 -36.37 8.18 16.95
C HIS A 484 -36.51 8.73 15.52
N ILE A 485 -36.89 7.86 14.58
CA ILE A 485 -37.26 8.25 13.21
C ILE A 485 -38.77 8.48 13.16
#